data_AF-A0A9Q0S1E0-F1
#
_entry.id   AF-A0A9Q0S1E0-F1
#
_cell.length_a   1.000
_cell.length_b   1.000
_cell.length_c   1.000
_cell.angle_alpha   90.00
_cell.angle_beta   90.00
_cell.angle_gamma   90.00
#
_symmetry.space_group_name_H-M   'P 1'
#
loop_
_entity.id
_entity.type
_entity.pdbx_description
1 polymer ?
#
loop_
_entity_poly.entity_id
_entity_poly.type
_entity_poly.pdbx_seq_one_letter_code
_entity_poly.pdbx_strand_id
1 'polypeptide(L)'
;KFLLYNKRGTRDFKEKQRTDPHPDIPIDKRGVKDTGYNLDGVYYEIPEKIPQLIVPDLTGCKLKPKKIIEDFKNNKLNEDGSPVEPSEEELLDAETAFIRARQTGSDIF
;
A
#
# COMPACT_ATOMS: atom_id res chain seq x y z
N LYS A 1 -29.27 20.46 -8.92
CA LYS A 1 -28.08 21.28 -9.31
C LYS A 1 -27.09 20.38 -10.02
N PHE A 2 -26.66 20.68 -11.25
CA PHE A 2 -25.68 19.87 -11.98
C PHE A 2 -24.25 20.21 -11.53
N LEU A 3 -23.41 19.19 -11.34
CA LEU A 3 -21.99 19.37 -11.04
C LEU A 3 -21.24 19.69 -12.34
N LEU A 4 -20.46 20.77 -12.34
CA LEU A 4 -19.71 21.24 -13.50
C LEU A 4 -18.27 20.67 -13.45
N TYR A 5 -18.11 19.44 -13.93
CA TYR A 5 -16.81 18.79 -14.03
C TYR A 5 -15.90 19.47 -15.07
N ASN A 6 -14.57 19.41 -14.89
CA ASN A 6 -13.56 20.14 -15.71
C ASN A 6 -13.66 19.94 -17.23
N LYS A 7 -14.31 18.88 -17.71
CA LYS A 7 -14.53 18.67 -19.16
C LYS A 7 -15.59 19.62 -19.73
N ARG A 8 -16.50 20.14 -18.91
CA ARG A 8 -17.61 21.02 -19.28
C ARG A 8 -17.20 22.50 -19.21
N GLY A 9 -17.94 23.38 -19.89
CA GLY A 9 -17.68 24.82 -19.94
C GLY A 9 -16.84 25.29 -21.13
N THR A 10 -16.83 26.61 -21.35
CA THR A 10 -16.07 27.27 -22.43
C THR A 10 -14.57 27.29 -22.11
N ARG A 11 -13.74 27.59 -23.11
CA ARG A 11 -12.29 27.73 -22.94
C ARG A 11 -11.95 28.82 -21.91
N ASP A 12 -12.61 29.97 -22.01
CA ASP A 12 -12.36 31.12 -21.13
C ASP A 12 -12.70 30.83 -19.67
N PHE A 13 -13.75 30.03 -19.43
CA PHE A 13 -14.10 29.58 -18.08
C PHE A 13 -12.97 28.73 -17.47
N LYS A 14 -12.39 27.82 -18.25
CA LYS A 14 -11.28 26.96 -17.81
C LYS A 14 -9.99 27.75 -17.62
N GLU A 15 -9.77 28.77 -18.45
CA GLU A 15 -8.62 29.66 -18.30
C GLU A 15 -8.71 30.47 -17.01
N LYS A 16 -9.87 31.06 -16.71
CA LYS A 16 -10.12 31.75 -15.44
C LYS A 16 -9.91 30.84 -14.22
N GLN A 17 -10.44 29.62 -14.27
CA GLN A 17 -10.24 28.63 -13.19
C GLN A 17 -8.77 28.25 -13.00
N ARG A 18 -7.94 28.32 -14.05
CA ARG A 18 -6.51 27.99 -13.99
C ARG A 18 -5.68 29.12 -13.38
N THR A 19 -6.04 30.37 -13.68
CA THR A 19 -5.29 31.56 -13.26
C THR A 19 -5.67 32.05 -11.87
N ASP A 20 -6.93 31.87 -11.50
CA ASP A 20 -7.45 32.34 -10.23
C ASP A 20 -7.08 31.38 -9.08
N PRO A 21 -6.45 31.86 -7.99
CA PRO A 21 -6.20 31.05 -6.81
C PRO A 21 -7.48 30.52 -6.14
N HIS A 22 -8.59 31.26 -6.23
CA HIS A 22 -9.86 30.91 -5.59
C HIS A 22 -11.08 31.11 -6.52
N PRO A 23 -11.26 30.22 -7.52
CA PRO A 23 -12.39 30.33 -8.44
C PRO A 23 -13.71 29.93 -7.76
N ASP A 24 -14.82 30.58 -8.15
CA ASP A 24 -16.19 30.29 -7.69
C ASP A 24 -16.56 28.80 -7.77
N ILE A 25 -16.08 28.15 -8.83
CA ILE A 25 -16.20 26.71 -9.02
C ILE A 25 -14.78 26.14 -9.00
N PRO A 26 -14.40 25.35 -7.97
CA PRO A 26 -13.09 24.74 -7.90
C PRO A 26 -12.88 23.69 -9.00
N ILE A 27 -11.62 23.50 -9.41
CA ILE A 27 -11.22 22.44 -10.33
C ILE A 27 -11.42 21.09 -9.63
N ASP A 28 -12.19 20.20 -10.24
CA ASP A 28 -12.40 18.85 -9.72
C ASP A 28 -11.15 17.98 -9.95
N LYS A 29 -10.46 17.61 -8.88
CA LYS A 29 -9.23 16.81 -8.91
C LYS A 29 -9.50 15.29 -8.91
N ARG A 30 -10.75 14.83 -8.90
CA ARG A 30 -11.12 13.40 -8.88
C ARG A 30 -10.44 12.62 -7.74
N GLY A 31 -10.28 13.27 -6.59
CA GLY A 31 -9.64 12.68 -5.40
C GLY A 31 -8.12 12.71 -5.41
N VAL A 32 -7.46 13.24 -6.45
CA VAL A 32 -6.01 13.45 -6.46
C VAL A 32 -5.66 14.57 -5.46
N LYS A 33 -4.81 14.25 -4.48
CA LYS A 33 -4.25 15.21 -3.52
C LYS A 33 -3.03 15.88 -4.13
N ASP A 34 -2.86 17.17 -3.85
CA ASP A 34 -1.71 17.94 -4.36
C ASP A 34 -0.42 17.58 -3.62
N THR A 35 0.65 17.36 -4.38
CA THR A 35 2.00 17.09 -3.87
C THR A 35 2.89 18.33 -3.84
N GLY A 36 2.39 19.47 -4.30
CA GLY A 36 3.17 20.68 -4.52
C GLY A 36 2.29 21.90 -4.77
N TYR A 37 2.88 22.95 -5.33
CA TYR A 37 2.17 24.16 -5.75
C TYR A 37 2.76 24.72 -7.05
N ASN A 38 1.94 25.43 -7.83
CA ASN A 38 2.41 26.15 -9.01
C ASN A 38 2.78 27.58 -8.59
N LEU A 39 4.00 28.02 -8.92
CA LEU A 39 4.45 29.40 -8.78
C LEU A 39 5.01 29.87 -10.13
N ASP A 40 4.45 30.96 -10.66
CA ASP A 40 4.84 31.55 -11.95
C ASP A 40 4.81 30.58 -13.15
N GLY A 41 3.86 29.64 -13.15
CA GLY A 41 3.72 28.63 -14.21
C GLY A 41 4.68 27.44 -14.10
N VAL A 42 5.53 27.41 -13.08
CA VAL A 42 6.40 26.28 -12.75
C VAL A 42 5.83 25.52 -11.55
N TYR A 43 5.77 24.19 -11.63
CA TYR A 43 5.30 23.34 -10.54
C TYR A 43 6.48 22.99 -9.61
N TYR A 44 6.34 23.32 -8.33
CA TYR A 44 7.28 22.96 -7.28
C TYR A 44 6.72 21.81 -6.44
N GLU A 45 7.40 20.68 -6.47
CA GLU A 45 7.08 19.51 -5.67
C GLU A 45 7.61 19.67 -4.24
N ILE A 46 6.77 19.32 -3.27
CA ILE A 46 7.15 19.30 -1.85
C ILE A 46 7.37 17.83 -1.48
N PRO A 47 8.63 17.38 -1.30
CA PRO A 47 8.93 15.96 -1.10
C PRO A 47 8.27 15.41 0.16
N GLU A 48 8.04 16.23 1.20
CA GLU A 48 7.33 15.80 2.41
C GLU A 48 5.84 15.50 2.17
N LYS A 49 5.23 16.06 1.12
CA LYS A 49 3.83 15.79 0.75
C LYS A 49 3.66 14.52 -0.09
N ILE A 50 4.74 13.97 -0.64
CA ILE A 50 4.69 12.74 -1.44
C ILE A 50 4.72 11.56 -0.47
N PRO A 51 3.68 10.70 -0.44
CA PRO A 51 3.66 9.56 0.46
C PRO A 51 4.73 8.54 0.05
N GLN A 52 5.54 8.13 1.01
CA GLN A 52 6.53 7.06 0.82
C GLN A 52 5.91 5.72 1.25
N LEU A 53 6.04 4.71 0.39
CA LEU A 53 5.64 3.35 0.70
C LEU A 53 6.83 2.62 1.35
N ILE A 54 6.75 2.38 2.66
CA ILE A 54 7.77 1.63 3.39
C ILE A 54 7.47 0.13 3.23
N VAL A 55 8.32 -0.57 2.48
CA VAL A 55 8.19 -2.00 2.21
C VAL A 55 9.29 -2.77 2.94
N PRO A 56 8.98 -3.71 3.84
CA PRO A 56 9.98 -4.56 4.50
C PRO A 56 10.53 -5.61 3.52
N ASP A 57 11.71 -6.15 3.84
CA ASP A 57 12.21 -7.33 3.13
C ASP A 57 11.36 -8.56 3.47
N LEU A 58 10.96 -9.30 2.44
CA LEU A 58 10.08 -10.47 2.56
C LEU A 58 10.83 -11.79 2.28
N THR A 59 12.16 -11.76 2.11
CA THR A 59 12.94 -12.99 1.98
C THR A 59 12.74 -13.89 3.21
N GLY A 60 12.31 -15.13 2.99
CA GLY A 60 12.04 -16.09 4.08
C GLY A 60 10.73 -15.86 4.86
N CYS A 61 9.80 -15.02 4.38
CA CYS A 61 8.48 -14.87 4.99
C CYS A 61 7.68 -16.19 4.89
N LYS A 62 7.61 -16.93 6.01
CA LYS A 62 6.90 -18.22 6.12
C LYS A 62 5.37 -18.07 6.08
N LEU A 63 4.89 -16.87 6.38
CA LEU A 63 3.48 -16.55 6.47
C LEU A 63 2.86 -16.41 5.08
N LYS A 64 1.98 -17.35 4.72
CA LYS A 64 1.18 -17.26 3.50
C LYS A 64 -0.17 -16.59 3.82
N PRO A 65 -0.69 -15.68 2.97
CA PRO A 65 -1.97 -15.01 3.20
C PRO A 65 -3.13 -16.00 3.47
N LYS A 66 -3.15 -17.16 2.80
CA LYS A 66 -4.21 -18.16 2.96
C LYS A 66 -4.26 -18.76 4.38
N LYS A 67 -3.11 -19.14 4.93
CA LYS A 67 -3.01 -19.77 6.26
C LYS A 67 -3.44 -18.79 7.36
N ILE A 68 -2.95 -17.54 7.29
CA ILE A 68 -3.39 -16.48 8.23
C ILE A 68 -4.89 -16.24 8.15
N ILE A 69 -5.47 -16.22 6.94
CA ILE A 69 -6.92 -16.00 6.76
C ILE A 69 -7.73 -17.15 7.38
N GLU A 70 -7.27 -18.39 7.25
CA GLU A 70 -7.91 -19.57 7.84
C GLU A 70 -7.81 -19.55 9.36
N ASP A 71 -6.62 -19.26 9.91
CA ASP A 71 -6.40 -19.22 11.36
C ASP A 71 -7.15 -18.07 12.04
N PHE A 72 -7.22 -16.91 11.38
CA PHE A 72 -8.00 -15.75 11.85
C PHE A 72 -9.51 -16.04 11.84
N LYS A 73 -10.04 -16.66 10.77
CA LYS A 73 -11.46 -17.03 10.71
C LYS A 73 -11.84 -18.08 11.74
N ASN A 74 -10.93 -18.97 12.08
CA ASN A 74 -11.16 -20.07 13.02
C ASN A 74 -10.89 -19.69 14.48
N ASN A 75 -10.54 -18.41 14.77
CA ASN A 75 -10.11 -17.95 16.10
C ASN A 75 -8.99 -18.82 16.70
N LYS A 76 -8.10 -19.34 15.87
CA LYS A 76 -6.96 -20.19 16.28
C LYS A 76 -5.67 -19.38 16.43
N LEU A 77 -5.77 -18.09 16.76
CA LEU A 77 -4.65 -17.19 16.99
C LEU A 77 -4.70 -16.69 18.44
N ASN A 78 -3.55 -16.68 19.11
CA ASN A 78 -3.40 -16.08 20.43
C ASN A 78 -3.43 -14.54 20.34
N GLU A 79 -3.54 -13.86 21.49
CA GLU A 79 -3.51 -12.38 21.58
C GLU A 79 -2.22 -11.77 21.00
N ASP A 80 -1.11 -12.53 21.02
CA ASP A 80 0.18 -12.15 20.42
C ASP A 80 0.28 -12.44 18.91
N GLY A 81 -0.77 -12.98 18.29
CA GLY A 81 -0.81 -13.32 16.86
C GLY A 81 -0.12 -14.64 16.49
N SER A 82 0.32 -15.42 17.48
CA SER A 82 0.89 -16.76 17.26
C SER A 82 -0.22 -17.81 17.03
N PRO A 83 -0.01 -18.82 16.17
CA PRO A 83 -0.95 -19.94 16.00
C PRO A 83 -1.14 -20.75 17.29
N VAL A 84 -2.39 -21.11 17.60
CA VAL A 84 -2.74 -22.00 18.73
C VAL A 84 -2.27 -23.44 18.46
N GLU A 85 -2.30 -23.86 17.20
CA GLU A 85 -1.85 -25.18 16.73
C GLU A 85 -0.72 -24.99 15.70
N PRO A 86 0.51 -24.71 16.15
CA PRO A 86 1.66 -24.64 15.25
C PRO A 86 1.86 -25.98 14.57
N SER A 87 2.07 -25.97 13.24
CA SER A 87 2.36 -27.20 12.50
C SER A 87 3.70 -27.79 12.96
N GLU A 88 3.92 -29.09 12.74
CA GLU A 88 5.18 -29.76 13.10
C GLU A 88 6.42 -29.01 12.56
N GLU A 89 6.30 -28.42 11.36
CA GLU A 89 7.33 -27.59 10.71
C GLU A 89 7.61 -26.25 11.40
N GLU A 90 6.63 -25.70 12.12
CA GLU A 90 6.75 -24.43 12.85
C GLU A 90 7.30 -24.60 14.27
N LEU A 91 7.24 -25.83 14.78
CA LEU A 91 7.78 -26.25 16.07
C LEU A 91 9.27 -26.62 16.01
N LEU A 92 9.82 -26.85 14.81
CA LEU A 92 11.24 -27.18 14.64
C LEU A 92 12.13 -25.98 15.01
N ASP A 93 13.14 -26.25 15.81
CA ASP A 93 14.20 -25.29 16.10
C ASP A 93 15.05 -25.03 14.85
N ALA A 94 15.64 -23.84 14.74
CA ALA A 94 16.31 -23.38 13.53
C ALA A 94 17.45 -24.32 13.10
N GLU A 95 18.21 -24.85 14.06
CA GLU A 95 19.30 -25.80 13.82
C GLU A 95 18.78 -27.13 13.27
N THR A 96 17.69 -27.63 13.86
CA THR A 96 17.07 -28.90 13.44
C THR A 96 16.42 -28.80 12.06
N ALA A 97 15.79 -27.67 11.75
CA ALA A 97 15.22 -27.39 10.43
C ALA A 97 16.31 -27.34 9.36
N PHE A 98 17.45 -26.72 9.66
CA PHE A 98 18.59 -26.64 8.75
C PHE A 98 19.22 -28.02 8.47
N ILE A 99 19.37 -28.86 9.50
CA ILE A 99 19.89 -30.23 9.33
C ILE A 99 18.95 -31.06 8.45
N ARG A 100 17.64 -30.97 8.68
CA ARG A 100 16.61 -31.69 7.90
C ARG A 100 16.55 -31.22 6.45
N ALA A 101 16.66 -29.91 6.23
CA ALA A 101 16.79 -29.30 4.91
C ALA A 101 18.03 -29.80 4.14
N ARG A 102 19.08 -30.25 4.83
CA ARG A 102 20.34 -30.72 4.23
C ARG A 102 20.41 -32.23 4.05
N GLN A 103 19.41 -32.99 4.51
CA GLN A 103 19.36 -34.45 4.32
C GLN A 103 19.15 -34.80 2.85
N THR A 104 19.79 -35.88 2.38
CA THR A 104 19.65 -36.36 1.01
C THR A 104 18.21 -36.77 0.72
N GLY A 105 17.60 -36.16 -0.30
CA GLY A 105 16.17 -36.33 -0.65
C GLY A 105 15.28 -35.15 -0.25
N SER A 106 15.83 -34.07 0.32
CA SER A 106 15.14 -32.78 0.44
C SER A 106 15.26 -31.98 -0.86
N ASP A 107 14.27 -31.13 -1.14
CA ASP A 107 14.12 -30.33 -2.37
C ASP A 107 15.16 -29.19 -2.52
N ILE A 108 16.23 -29.21 -1.73
CA ILE A 108 17.24 -28.14 -1.65
C ILE A 108 18.52 -28.52 -2.43
N PHE A 109 18.64 -29.77 -2.89
CA PHE A 109 19.67 -30.24 -3.82
C PHE A 109 19.15 -31.30 -4.80
#